data_AF-A0A0G0CBR4-F1
#
_entry.id   AF-A0A0G0CBR4-F1
#
_cell.length_a   1.000
_cell.length_b   1.000
_cell.length_c   1.000
_cell.angle_alpha   90.00
_cell.angle_beta   90.00
_cell.angle_gamma   90.00
#
_symmetry.space_group_name_H-M   'P 1'
#
loop_
_entity.id
_entity.type
_entity.pdbx_description
1 polymer ?
#
loop_
_entity_poly.entity_id
_entity_poly.type
_entity_poly.pdbx_seq_one_letter_code
_entity_poly.pdbx_strand_id
1 'polypeptide(L)'
;MKKKIYIKGMHCVACEKILEDELAHVPFVKEVKADRKKGEVEIRYGEKEPSTLAIKEMVKKIGYEAQEVPFDFEKKSRTEKILQNFNAVLIVIFLFIIYRIFQNFEIMDKINIQSDELTYGIAFLIGLAASVSTCLAIVGGVAIAFSEKYQSEGRGFYENAVKPNILFHIGRLTTFFVLGGLLGLIGGEINISGNFVAIFTIIIAIIMGMLGLNILGIIPSISNFGLRMPKKLTQKWSALKRSERKTAPLFLGGLTFFLPCGFTQSMQIFALTSGSFFAGGSILFLFALGTVPALLILGITTSWAKGKGVVVFQKVVGIIIILFAIYAFNSGLALRGGNKNIFQIQTKLEENKINNNNNNNNEQIVRMSITSRGFIPSTLKIKKGVPVEWIINGNQISGCTNKIIIPSLNISQGINYGENVVRFTPNKTGEIPFSCWMGMVKGKFIVE
;
A
#
# COMPACT_ATOMS: atom_id res chain seq x y z
N MET A 1 -14.42 -21.09 -35.68
CA MET A 1 -15.49 -21.62 -34.82
C MET A 1 -15.21 -21.29 -33.34
N LYS A 2 -16.15 -21.56 -32.43
CA LYS A 2 -16.03 -21.26 -30.98
C LYS A 2 -16.37 -22.49 -30.15
N LYS A 3 -15.55 -22.79 -29.15
CA LYS A 3 -15.78 -23.83 -28.14
C LYS A 3 -15.78 -23.19 -26.76
N LYS A 4 -16.73 -23.58 -25.91
CA LYS A 4 -16.79 -23.15 -24.52
C LYS A 4 -16.37 -24.28 -23.59
N ILE A 5 -15.54 -23.96 -22.62
CA ILE A 5 -15.11 -24.85 -21.54
C ILE A 5 -15.40 -24.13 -20.23
N TYR A 6 -16.01 -24.82 -19.27
CA TYR A 6 -16.25 -24.29 -17.94
C TYR A 6 -15.10 -24.68 -17.02
N ILE A 7 -14.64 -23.75 -16.20
CA ILE A 7 -13.47 -23.88 -15.33
C ILE A 7 -13.87 -23.64 -13.88
N LYS A 8 -13.54 -24.56 -12.98
CA LYS A 8 -13.70 -24.43 -11.53
C LYS A 8 -12.36 -24.14 -10.87
N GLY A 9 -12.38 -23.18 -9.93
CA GLY A 9 -11.19 -22.68 -9.22
C GLY A 9 -10.63 -21.34 -9.74
N MET A 10 -11.20 -20.77 -10.81
CA MET A 10 -10.77 -19.48 -11.34
C MET A 10 -11.26 -18.33 -10.45
N HIS A 11 -10.37 -17.72 -9.67
CA HIS A 11 -10.75 -16.72 -8.66
C HIS A 11 -10.12 -15.33 -8.85
N CYS A 12 -9.15 -15.19 -9.76
CA CYS A 12 -8.35 -13.98 -9.89
C CYS A 12 -8.16 -13.53 -11.35
N VAL A 13 -7.85 -12.24 -11.56
CA VAL A 13 -7.52 -11.69 -12.90
C VAL A 13 -6.27 -12.37 -13.47
N ALA A 14 -5.28 -12.67 -12.61
CA ALA A 14 -4.08 -13.38 -13.03
C ALA A 14 -4.40 -14.80 -13.53
N CYS A 15 -5.40 -15.46 -12.92
CA CYS A 15 -5.87 -16.79 -13.25
C CYS A 15 -6.47 -16.82 -14.68
N GLU A 16 -7.23 -15.78 -15.07
CA GLU A 16 -7.70 -15.61 -16.45
C GLU A 16 -6.52 -15.55 -17.42
N LYS A 17 -5.51 -14.74 -17.11
CA LYS A 17 -4.37 -14.53 -18.00
C LYS A 17 -3.49 -15.79 -18.13
N ILE A 18 -3.32 -16.54 -17.04
CA ILE A 18 -2.60 -17.83 -17.04
C ILE A 18 -3.35 -18.82 -17.93
N LEU A 19 -4.67 -18.97 -17.75
CA LEU A 19 -5.48 -19.85 -18.59
C LEU A 19 -5.43 -19.47 -20.07
N GLU A 20 -5.52 -18.17 -20.40
CA GLU A 20 -5.39 -17.68 -21.77
C GLU A 20 -4.03 -17.99 -22.39
N ASP A 21 -2.95 -17.76 -21.64
CA ASP A 21 -1.58 -17.96 -22.13
C ASP A 21 -1.27 -19.46 -22.34
N GLU A 22 -1.68 -20.32 -21.40
CA GLU A 22 -1.41 -21.77 -21.44
C GLU A 22 -2.27 -22.48 -22.51
N LEU A 23 -3.56 -22.16 -22.59
CA LEU A 23 -4.45 -22.77 -23.59
C LEU A 23 -4.15 -22.32 -25.01
N ALA A 24 -3.49 -21.17 -25.20
CA ALA A 24 -3.01 -20.74 -26.51
C ALA A 24 -1.94 -21.68 -27.10
N HIS A 25 -1.32 -22.55 -26.29
CA HIS A 25 -0.35 -23.54 -26.74
C HIS A 25 -0.99 -24.88 -27.17
N VAL A 26 -2.29 -25.07 -26.93
CA VAL A 26 -3.00 -26.27 -27.38
C VAL A 26 -3.11 -26.24 -28.91
N PRO A 27 -2.81 -27.35 -29.62
CA PRO A 27 -2.92 -27.41 -31.07
C PRO A 27 -4.29 -26.95 -31.57
N PHE A 28 -4.29 -26.23 -32.70
CA PHE A 28 -5.50 -25.71 -33.37
C PHE A 28 -6.24 -24.57 -32.65
N VAL A 29 -5.72 -24.08 -31.53
CA VAL A 29 -6.22 -22.87 -30.87
C VAL A 29 -5.67 -21.61 -31.55
N LYS A 30 -6.55 -20.66 -31.89
CA LYS A 30 -6.18 -19.34 -32.44
C LYS A 30 -6.22 -18.23 -31.41
N GLU A 31 -7.25 -18.23 -30.57
CA GLU A 31 -7.48 -17.20 -29.56
C GLU A 31 -8.21 -17.83 -28.37
N VAL A 32 -7.82 -17.45 -27.16
CA VAL A 32 -8.45 -17.87 -25.91
C VAL A 32 -8.87 -16.64 -25.13
N LYS A 33 -10.08 -16.68 -24.59
CA LYS A 33 -10.59 -15.63 -23.71
C LYS A 33 -11.22 -16.25 -22.47
N ALA A 34 -10.65 -15.95 -21.30
CA ALA A 34 -11.15 -16.45 -20.03
C ALA A 34 -12.02 -15.39 -19.31
N ASP A 35 -13.07 -15.83 -18.64
CA ASP A 35 -13.95 -14.98 -17.83
C ASP A 35 -14.16 -15.60 -16.44
N ARG A 36 -13.49 -15.05 -15.42
CA ARG A 36 -13.62 -15.55 -14.04
C ARG A 36 -14.98 -15.27 -13.43
N LYS A 37 -15.71 -14.24 -13.89
CA LYS A 37 -17.04 -13.91 -13.33
C LYS A 37 -18.06 -14.98 -13.70
N LYS A 38 -17.87 -15.61 -14.86
CA LYS A 38 -18.71 -16.68 -15.38
C LYS A 38 -18.13 -18.08 -15.17
N GLY A 39 -16.82 -18.18 -14.88
CA GLY A 39 -16.13 -19.46 -14.82
C GLY A 39 -16.09 -20.16 -16.18
N GLU A 40 -16.00 -19.39 -17.28
CA GLU A 40 -15.97 -19.92 -18.65
C GLU A 40 -14.72 -19.47 -19.41
N VAL A 41 -14.24 -20.32 -20.31
CA VAL A 41 -13.20 -20.02 -21.29
C VAL A 41 -13.77 -20.24 -22.68
N GLU A 42 -13.73 -19.18 -23.50
CA GLU A 42 -14.09 -19.23 -24.92
C GLU A 42 -12.80 -19.44 -25.75
N ILE A 43 -12.75 -20.56 -26.47
CA ILE A 43 -11.64 -20.94 -27.35
C ILE A 43 -12.10 -20.77 -28.79
N ARG A 44 -11.37 -19.96 -29.56
CA ARG A 44 -11.59 -19.80 -31.00
C ARG A 44 -10.57 -20.62 -31.77
N TYR A 45 -11.06 -21.36 -32.75
CA TYR A 45 -10.26 -22.26 -33.57
C TYR A 45 -10.62 -22.13 -35.05
N GLY A 46 -9.73 -22.63 -35.91
CA GLY A 46 -9.89 -22.66 -37.36
C GLY A 46 -10.83 -23.76 -37.83
N GLU A 47 -10.38 -24.55 -38.80
CA GLU A 47 -11.16 -25.66 -39.38
C GLU A 47 -11.13 -26.93 -38.53
N LYS A 48 -10.01 -27.20 -37.85
CA LYS A 48 -9.87 -28.34 -36.93
C LYS A 48 -10.17 -27.92 -35.49
N GLU A 49 -11.03 -28.68 -34.82
CA GLU A 49 -11.38 -28.46 -33.43
C GLU A 49 -10.26 -28.97 -32.48
N PRO A 50 -9.85 -28.16 -31.48
CA PRO A 50 -8.87 -28.60 -30.49
C PRO A 50 -9.42 -29.74 -29.61
N SER A 51 -8.56 -30.72 -29.31
CA SER A 51 -8.92 -31.89 -28.50
C SER A 51 -9.39 -31.47 -27.09
N THR A 52 -10.60 -31.88 -26.72
CA THR A 52 -11.14 -31.67 -25.37
C THR A 52 -10.24 -32.29 -24.30
N LEU A 53 -9.67 -33.46 -24.60
CA LEU A 53 -8.84 -34.18 -23.64
C LEU A 53 -7.56 -33.40 -23.36
N ALA A 54 -6.90 -32.88 -24.41
CA ALA A 54 -5.72 -32.03 -24.28
C ALA A 54 -6.01 -30.72 -23.53
N ILE A 55 -7.18 -30.10 -23.77
CA ILE A 55 -7.61 -28.92 -23.02
C ILE A 55 -7.79 -29.27 -21.54
N LYS A 56 -8.52 -30.35 -21.21
CA LYS A 56 -8.77 -30.78 -19.83
C LYS A 56 -7.47 -31.14 -19.10
N GLU A 57 -6.54 -31.82 -19.76
CA GLU A 57 -5.23 -32.14 -19.20
C GLU A 57 -4.40 -30.88 -18.94
N MET A 58 -4.39 -29.93 -19.86
CA MET A 58 -3.68 -28.66 -19.68
C MET A 58 -4.27 -27.87 -18.51
N VAL A 59 -5.60 -27.77 -18.42
CA VAL A 59 -6.29 -27.11 -17.30
C VAL A 59 -6.01 -27.82 -15.97
N LYS A 60 -5.99 -29.15 -15.97
CA LYS A 60 -5.68 -29.96 -14.78
C LYS A 60 -4.23 -29.78 -14.33
N LYS A 61 -3.29 -29.66 -15.29
CA LYS A 61 -1.86 -29.42 -15.02
C LYS A 61 -1.62 -28.11 -14.29
N ILE A 62 -2.38 -27.07 -14.61
CA ILE A 62 -2.33 -25.77 -13.92
C ILE A 62 -3.21 -25.71 -12.66
N GLY A 63 -3.76 -26.84 -12.21
CA GLY A 63 -4.45 -26.95 -10.93
C GLY A 63 -5.93 -26.55 -10.91
N TYR A 64 -6.55 -26.39 -12.09
CA TYR A 64 -7.98 -26.13 -12.22
C TYR A 64 -8.74 -27.37 -12.71
N GLU A 65 -10.07 -27.37 -12.58
CA GLU A 65 -10.93 -28.41 -13.15
C GLU A 65 -11.68 -27.87 -14.36
N ALA A 66 -11.74 -28.63 -15.47
CA ALA A 66 -12.45 -28.27 -16.69
C ALA A 66 -13.56 -29.26 -17.06
N GLN A 67 -14.71 -28.74 -17.49
CA GLN A 67 -15.83 -29.50 -18.01
C GLN A 67 -16.41 -28.84 -19.26
N GLU A 68 -17.02 -29.62 -20.17
CA GLU A 68 -17.70 -29.07 -21.36
C GLU A 68 -19.12 -28.61 -21.05
N VAL A 69 -19.75 -29.29 -20.10
CA VAL A 69 -21.00 -28.85 -19.48
C VAL A 69 -20.68 -27.82 -18.39
N PRO A 70 -21.59 -26.86 -18.14
CA PRO A 70 -21.48 -26.02 -16.95
C PRO A 70 -21.34 -26.94 -15.75
N PHE A 71 -20.34 -26.68 -14.90
CA PHE A 71 -20.42 -27.25 -13.57
C PHE A 71 -21.78 -26.84 -12.99
N ASP A 72 -22.36 -27.72 -12.18
CA ASP A 72 -23.38 -27.33 -11.21
C ASP A 72 -22.70 -26.45 -10.16
N PHE A 73 -22.19 -25.29 -10.60
CA PHE A 73 -22.12 -24.13 -9.76
C PHE A 73 -23.59 -23.90 -9.45
N GLU A 74 -24.03 -24.30 -8.26
CA GLU A 74 -25.13 -23.60 -7.60
C GLU A 74 -24.90 -22.13 -7.95
N LYS A 75 -25.77 -21.54 -8.79
CA LYS A 75 -25.70 -20.12 -9.12
C LYS A 75 -25.69 -19.46 -7.76
N LYS A 76 -24.49 -19.07 -7.26
CA LYS A 76 -24.33 -18.72 -5.85
C LYS A 76 -25.47 -17.79 -5.52
N SER A 77 -26.35 -18.26 -4.65
CA SER A 77 -27.58 -17.57 -4.37
C SER A 77 -27.25 -16.11 -4.10
N ARG A 78 -28.10 -15.18 -4.54
CA ARG A 78 -27.97 -13.75 -4.19
C ARG A 78 -27.64 -13.61 -2.69
N THR A 79 -28.19 -14.49 -1.87
CA THR A 79 -27.92 -14.67 -0.44
C THR A 79 -26.46 -15.01 -0.10
N GLU A 80 -25.78 -15.95 -0.78
CA GLU A 80 -24.35 -16.25 -0.51
C GLU A 80 -23.43 -15.07 -0.87
N LYS A 81 -23.73 -14.32 -1.95
CA LYS A 81 -22.96 -13.12 -2.31
C LYS A 81 -23.16 -12.00 -1.30
N ILE A 82 -24.40 -11.79 -0.85
CA ILE A 82 -24.74 -10.84 0.21
C ILE A 82 -24.02 -11.22 1.51
N LEU A 83 -24.05 -12.50 1.90
CA LEU A 83 -23.39 -12.98 3.10
C LEU A 83 -21.87 -12.77 3.06
N GLN A 84 -21.22 -13.06 1.93
CA GLN A 84 -19.79 -12.78 1.78
C GLN A 84 -19.45 -11.29 1.86
N ASN A 85 -20.29 -10.41 1.30
CA ASN A 85 -20.11 -8.96 1.40
C ASN A 85 -20.31 -8.49 2.84
N PHE A 86 -21.35 -8.99 3.51
CA PHE A 86 -21.66 -8.68 4.90
C PHE A 86 -20.52 -9.10 5.84
N ASN A 87 -20.00 -10.32 5.68
CA ASN A 87 -18.87 -10.82 6.46
C ASN A 87 -17.61 -9.97 6.25
N ALA A 88 -17.32 -9.53 5.02
CA ALA A 88 -16.18 -8.66 4.75
C ALA A 88 -16.32 -7.31 5.47
N VAL A 89 -17.51 -6.70 5.43
CA VAL A 89 -17.78 -5.42 6.12
C VAL A 89 -17.67 -5.60 7.64
N LEU A 90 -18.21 -6.68 8.21
CA LEU A 90 -18.09 -6.98 9.64
C LEU A 90 -16.63 -7.12 10.09
N ILE A 91 -15.79 -7.83 9.30
CA ILE A 91 -14.37 -7.96 9.61
C ILE A 91 -13.68 -6.59 9.63
N VAL A 92 -13.99 -5.72 8.65
CA VAL A 92 -13.42 -4.35 8.61
C VAL A 92 -13.86 -3.52 9.81
N ILE A 93 -15.13 -3.59 10.20
CA ILE A 93 -15.66 -2.91 11.41
C ILE A 93 -14.97 -3.43 12.67
N PHE A 94 -14.82 -4.75 12.79
CA PHE A 94 -14.15 -5.38 13.92
C PHE A 94 -12.67 -4.96 14.03
N LEU A 95 -11.93 -4.96 12.92
CA LEU A 95 -10.55 -4.46 12.87
C LEU A 95 -10.47 -2.98 13.24
N PHE A 96 -11.44 -2.17 12.82
CA PHE A 96 -11.51 -0.76 13.21
C PHE A 96 -11.76 -0.56 14.70
N ILE A 97 -12.62 -1.39 15.32
CA ILE A 97 -12.86 -1.38 16.77
C ILE A 97 -11.59 -1.77 17.53
N ILE A 98 -10.90 -2.84 17.12
CA ILE A 98 -9.61 -3.24 17.72
C ILE A 98 -8.60 -2.10 17.61
N TYR A 99 -8.48 -1.46 16.44
CA TYR A 99 -7.60 -0.33 16.25
C TYR A 99 -7.94 0.83 17.20
N ARG A 100 -9.23 1.14 17.40
CA ARG A 100 -9.69 2.17 18.34
C ARG A 100 -9.37 1.83 19.79
N ILE A 101 -9.55 0.56 20.18
CA ILE A 101 -9.19 0.07 21.51
C ILE A 101 -7.68 0.22 21.73
N PHE A 102 -6.87 -0.19 20.75
CA PHE A 102 -5.40 -0.09 20.83
C PHE A 102 -4.91 1.36 20.95
N GLN A 103 -5.52 2.29 20.22
CA GLN A 103 -5.23 3.73 20.32
C GLN A 103 -5.58 4.33 21.69
N ASN A 104 -6.51 3.71 22.43
CA ASN A 104 -6.92 4.15 23.75
C ASN A 104 -5.97 3.65 24.85
N PHE A 105 -5.14 2.64 24.56
CA PHE A 105 -4.07 2.21 25.43
C PHE A 105 -2.85 3.12 25.19
N GLU A 106 -2.52 3.99 26.15
CA GLU A 106 -1.38 4.93 26.15
C GLU A 106 0.01 4.24 26.17
N ILE A 107 0.13 3.00 25.67
CA ILE A 107 1.38 2.22 25.68
C ILE A 107 2.44 2.87 24.80
N MET A 108 2.03 3.55 23.72
CA MET A 108 2.95 4.25 22.81
C MET A 108 3.51 5.55 23.41
N ASP A 109 2.84 6.16 24.40
CA ASP A 109 3.31 7.38 25.07
C ASP A 109 4.48 7.11 26.03
N LYS A 110 4.70 5.85 26.42
CA LYS A 110 5.73 5.42 27.40
C LYS A 110 7.01 4.89 26.75
N ILE A 111 7.08 4.79 25.44
CA ILE A 111 8.27 4.30 24.73
C ILE A 111 9.06 5.51 24.24
N ASN A 112 10.10 5.89 24.99
CA ASN A 112 10.99 6.98 24.62
C ASN A 112 11.97 6.48 23.54
N ILE A 113 11.75 6.87 22.28
CA ILE A 113 12.51 6.38 21.12
C ILE A 113 13.75 7.28 20.94
N GLN A 114 14.89 6.88 21.51
CA GLN A 114 16.08 7.75 21.56
C GLN A 114 17.41 7.09 21.11
N SER A 115 17.40 5.91 20.48
CA SER A 115 18.64 5.31 19.95
C SER A 115 18.53 4.82 18.50
N ASP A 116 19.65 4.83 17.78
CA ASP A 116 19.75 4.29 16.42
C ASP A 116 19.44 2.77 16.38
N GLU A 117 19.75 2.05 17.46
CA GLU A 117 19.34 0.65 17.63
C GLU A 117 17.82 0.51 17.72
N LEU A 118 17.14 1.45 18.38
CA LEU A 118 15.69 1.52 18.41
C LEU A 118 15.12 1.81 17.02
N THR A 119 15.77 2.65 16.22
CA THR A 119 15.34 2.95 14.84
C THR A 119 15.29 1.70 13.96
N TYR A 120 16.35 0.89 13.98
CA TYR A 120 16.44 -0.35 13.23
C TYR A 120 15.49 -1.44 13.76
N GLY A 121 15.38 -1.57 15.07
CA GLY A 121 14.41 -2.47 15.72
C GLY A 121 12.97 -2.11 15.37
N ILE A 122 12.64 -0.82 15.39
CA ILE A 122 11.32 -0.29 14.99
C ILE A 122 11.03 -0.60 13.52
N ALA A 123 12.01 -0.43 12.62
CA ALA A 123 11.82 -0.77 11.21
C ALA A 123 11.47 -2.27 11.02
N PHE A 124 12.15 -3.16 11.72
CA PHE A 124 11.86 -4.60 11.72
C PHE A 124 10.47 -4.92 12.31
N LEU A 125 10.13 -4.33 13.46
CA LEU A 125 8.81 -4.52 14.10
C LEU A 125 7.67 -3.98 13.24
N ILE A 126 7.87 -2.84 12.57
CA ILE A 126 6.92 -2.32 11.58
C ILE A 126 6.82 -3.26 10.39
N GLY A 127 7.91 -3.90 9.98
CA GLY A 127 7.89 -4.99 9.01
C GLY A 127 6.98 -6.16 9.43
N LEU A 128 7.13 -6.65 10.66
CA LEU A 128 6.26 -7.69 11.21
C LEU A 128 4.79 -7.26 11.22
N ALA A 129 4.50 -6.05 11.70
CA ALA A 129 3.14 -5.50 11.71
C ALA A 129 2.57 -5.32 10.29
N ALA A 130 3.37 -4.84 9.34
CA ALA A 130 2.97 -4.67 7.94
C ALA A 130 2.64 -6.02 7.28
N SER A 131 3.35 -7.09 7.68
CA SER A 131 3.17 -8.44 7.17
C SER A 131 1.84 -9.09 7.55
N VAL A 132 1.13 -8.53 8.53
CA VAL A 132 -0.23 -8.94 8.93
C VAL A 132 -1.30 -7.89 8.59
N SER A 133 -0.92 -6.84 7.86
CA SER A 133 -1.78 -5.70 7.52
C SER A 133 -2.06 -5.63 6.01
N THR A 134 -2.29 -4.43 5.47
CA THR A 134 -2.58 -4.20 4.04
C THR A 134 -1.44 -4.61 3.12
N CYS A 135 -0.18 -4.57 3.56
CA CYS A 135 0.94 -5.02 2.72
C CYS A 135 0.89 -6.53 2.47
N LEU A 136 0.36 -7.32 3.42
CA LEU A 136 0.12 -8.76 3.22
C LEU A 136 -0.75 -9.01 2.00
N ALA A 137 -1.72 -8.14 1.80
CA ALA A 137 -2.69 -8.32 0.76
C ALA A 137 -2.15 -8.10 -0.65
N ILE A 138 -1.33 -7.05 -0.80
CA ILE A 138 -0.73 -6.69 -2.08
C ILE A 138 0.48 -7.60 -2.34
N VAL A 139 1.42 -7.65 -1.41
CA VAL A 139 2.67 -8.42 -1.57
C VAL A 139 2.41 -9.92 -1.47
N GLY A 140 1.55 -10.36 -0.54
CA GLY A 140 1.14 -11.75 -0.44
C GLY A 140 0.28 -12.21 -1.62
N GLY A 141 -0.54 -11.33 -2.20
CA GLY A 141 -1.26 -11.63 -3.45
C GLY A 141 -0.30 -11.92 -4.61
N VAL A 142 0.77 -11.13 -4.76
CA VAL A 142 1.84 -11.40 -5.72
C VAL A 142 2.57 -12.70 -5.37
N ALA A 143 2.88 -12.93 -4.09
CA ALA A 143 3.59 -14.10 -3.61
C ALA A 143 2.85 -15.41 -3.93
N ILE A 144 1.54 -15.43 -3.68
CA ILE A 144 0.66 -16.57 -3.97
C ILE A 144 0.55 -16.77 -5.48
N ALA A 145 0.30 -15.70 -6.24
CA ALA A 145 0.09 -15.80 -7.70
C ALA A 145 1.30 -16.37 -8.45
N PHE A 146 2.53 -16.04 -8.03
CA PHE A 146 3.72 -16.65 -8.65
C PHE A 146 3.99 -18.05 -8.11
N SER A 147 3.72 -18.30 -6.82
CA SER A 147 3.92 -19.63 -6.22
C SER A 147 3.04 -20.67 -6.88
N GLU A 148 1.80 -20.33 -7.24
CA GLU A 148 0.89 -21.18 -8.02
C GLU A 148 1.47 -21.52 -9.40
N LYS A 149 2.08 -20.54 -10.08
CA LYS A 149 2.72 -20.76 -11.38
C LYS A 149 3.87 -21.78 -11.29
N TYR A 150 4.78 -21.62 -10.32
CA TYR A 150 5.99 -22.45 -10.21
C TYR A 150 5.76 -23.82 -9.56
N GLN A 151 4.67 -24.01 -8.80
CA GLN A 151 4.37 -25.30 -8.20
C GLN A 151 3.87 -26.37 -9.18
N SER A 152 3.53 -25.98 -10.41
CA SER A 152 2.97 -26.87 -11.44
C SER A 152 4.01 -27.66 -12.26
N GLU A 153 5.31 -27.52 -11.98
CA GLU A 153 6.41 -28.08 -12.80
C GLU A 153 6.84 -29.53 -12.47
N GLY A 154 6.11 -30.27 -11.63
CA GLY A 154 6.37 -31.71 -11.41
C GLY A 154 7.70 -32.06 -10.73
N ARG A 155 8.46 -31.08 -10.21
CA ARG A 155 9.68 -31.30 -9.41
C ARG A 155 9.38 -31.47 -7.91
N GLY A 156 10.40 -31.78 -7.10
CA GLY A 156 10.25 -31.95 -5.65
C GLY A 156 9.77 -30.69 -4.92
N PHE A 157 9.19 -30.84 -3.72
CA PHE A 157 8.62 -29.75 -2.91
C PHE A 157 9.55 -28.53 -2.76
N TYR A 158 10.85 -28.78 -2.58
CA TYR A 158 11.85 -27.72 -2.47
C TYR A 158 11.99 -26.90 -3.76
N GLU A 159 12.07 -27.55 -4.93
CA GLU A 159 12.21 -26.88 -6.23
C GLU A 159 10.96 -26.08 -6.60
N ASN A 160 9.78 -26.59 -6.25
CA ASN A 160 8.48 -26.05 -6.67
C ASN A 160 7.92 -24.98 -5.72
N ALA A 161 8.06 -25.14 -4.40
CA ALA A 161 7.45 -24.27 -3.41
C ALA A 161 8.46 -23.40 -2.67
N VAL A 162 9.60 -23.96 -2.26
CA VAL A 162 10.54 -23.28 -1.36
C VAL A 162 11.50 -22.36 -2.12
N LYS A 163 12.21 -22.89 -3.12
CA LYS A 163 13.22 -22.19 -3.89
C LYS A 163 12.70 -20.92 -4.59
N PRO A 164 11.53 -20.91 -5.24
CA PRO A 164 10.98 -19.69 -5.84
C PRO A 164 10.67 -18.61 -4.79
N ASN A 165 10.15 -19.00 -3.62
CA ASN A 165 9.87 -18.08 -2.52
C ASN A 165 11.13 -17.49 -1.88
N ILE A 166 12.18 -18.30 -1.71
CA ILE A 166 13.49 -17.80 -1.25
C ILE A 166 14.05 -16.79 -2.26
N LEU A 167 14.04 -17.12 -3.55
CA LEU A 167 14.53 -16.21 -4.60
C LEU A 167 13.74 -14.90 -4.62
N PHE A 168 12.42 -14.96 -4.45
CA PHE A 168 11.58 -13.78 -4.31
C PHE A 168 12.02 -12.88 -3.15
N HIS A 169 12.24 -13.45 -1.96
CA HIS A 169 12.66 -12.67 -0.81
C HIS A 169 14.10 -12.14 -0.92
N ILE A 170 15.03 -12.89 -1.51
CA ILE A 170 16.39 -12.40 -1.79
C ILE A 170 16.33 -11.16 -2.69
N GLY A 171 15.55 -11.22 -3.77
CA GLY A 171 15.41 -10.09 -4.69
C GLY A 171 14.81 -8.89 -3.99
N ARG A 172 13.77 -9.12 -3.18
CA ARG A 172 13.14 -8.07 -2.38
C ARG A 172 14.10 -7.43 -1.37
N LEU A 173 14.79 -8.21 -0.55
CA LEU A 173 15.73 -7.70 0.46
C LEU A 173 16.85 -6.90 -0.19
N THR A 174 17.43 -7.41 -1.27
CA THR A 174 18.52 -6.76 -2.00
C THR A 174 18.05 -5.44 -2.61
N THR A 175 16.91 -5.43 -3.30
CA THR A 175 16.36 -4.20 -3.88
C THR A 175 15.99 -3.17 -2.82
N PHE A 176 15.42 -3.58 -1.70
CA PHE A 176 15.07 -2.66 -0.60
C PHE A 176 16.30 -2.04 0.05
N PHE A 177 17.38 -2.80 0.23
CA PHE A 177 18.65 -2.26 0.71
C PHE A 177 19.25 -1.26 -0.28
N VAL A 178 19.38 -1.64 -1.55
CA VAL A 178 20.02 -0.80 -2.58
C VAL A 178 19.21 0.47 -2.84
N LEU A 179 17.92 0.34 -3.14
CA LEU A 179 17.07 1.50 -3.41
C LEU A 179 16.83 2.34 -2.16
N GLY A 180 16.79 1.71 -0.98
CA GLY A 180 16.72 2.44 0.29
C GLY A 180 17.96 3.26 0.58
N GLY A 181 19.14 2.73 0.27
CA GLY A 181 20.37 3.49 0.38
C GLY A 181 20.44 4.63 -0.62
N LEU A 182 19.98 4.42 -1.86
CA LEU A 182 19.84 5.51 -2.83
C LEU A 182 18.90 6.60 -2.32
N LEU A 183 17.77 6.24 -1.72
CA LEU A 183 16.88 7.23 -1.09
C LEU A 183 17.60 7.95 0.06
N GLY A 184 18.34 7.26 0.93
CA GLY A 184 19.11 7.90 2.00
C GLY A 184 20.14 8.91 1.50
N LEU A 185 20.84 8.61 0.41
CA LEU A 185 21.75 9.56 -0.25
C LEU A 185 21.01 10.79 -0.79
N ILE A 186 19.91 10.56 -1.51
CA ILE A 186 19.09 11.61 -2.12
C ILE A 186 18.56 12.57 -1.04
N GLY A 187 18.17 12.07 0.13
CA GLY A 187 17.55 12.90 1.15
C GLY A 187 18.53 13.72 2.00
N GLY A 188 19.84 13.41 1.97
CA GLY A 188 20.86 14.22 2.62
C GLY A 188 21.04 15.62 2.00
N GLU A 189 20.68 15.79 0.73
CA GLU A 189 20.95 17.02 -0.04
C GLU A 189 19.68 17.73 -0.55
N ILE A 190 18.51 17.07 -0.51
CA ILE A 190 17.30 17.58 -1.16
C ILE A 190 16.29 18.15 -0.15
N ASN A 191 16.07 19.47 -0.24
CA ASN A 191 14.88 20.11 0.33
C ASN A 191 13.65 19.78 -0.51
N ILE A 192 13.03 18.63 -0.23
CA ILE A 192 11.82 18.20 -0.94
C ILE A 192 10.68 19.18 -0.65
N SER A 193 10.15 19.80 -1.70
CA SER A 193 9.02 20.72 -1.59
C SER A 193 7.76 19.98 -1.17
N GLY A 194 6.95 20.59 -0.29
CA GLY A 194 5.67 20.02 0.13
C GLY A 194 4.73 19.75 -1.05
N ASN A 195 4.81 20.56 -2.11
CA ASN A 195 4.05 20.37 -3.34
C ASN A 195 4.43 19.08 -4.09
N PHE A 196 5.71 18.74 -4.15
CA PHE A 196 6.15 17.48 -4.79
C PHE A 196 5.59 16.28 -4.04
N VAL A 197 5.74 16.26 -2.70
CA VAL A 197 5.19 15.21 -1.83
C VAL A 197 3.67 15.11 -2.02
N ALA A 198 2.97 16.24 -2.08
CA ALA A 198 1.53 16.28 -2.26
C ALA A 198 1.07 15.66 -3.59
N ILE A 199 1.68 16.08 -4.71
CA ILE A 199 1.33 15.57 -6.05
C ILE A 199 1.62 14.07 -6.13
N PHE A 200 2.79 13.66 -5.64
CA PHE A 200 3.19 12.24 -5.64
C PHE A 200 2.23 11.39 -4.80
N THR A 201 1.85 11.86 -3.60
CA THR A 201 0.89 11.18 -2.73
C THR A 201 -0.48 11.05 -3.39
N ILE A 202 -0.96 12.09 -4.09
CA ILE A 202 -2.24 12.05 -4.82
C ILE A 202 -2.20 11.02 -5.96
N ILE A 203 -1.12 11.00 -6.75
CA ILE A 203 -0.95 10.05 -7.85
C ILE A 203 -1.00 8.61 -7.32
N ILE A 204 -0.26 8.34 -6.24
CA ILE A 204 -0.26 7.01 -5.63
C ILE A 204 -1.64 6.64 -5.08
N ALA A 205 -2.30 7.57 -4.40
CA ALA A 205 -3.65 7.34 -3.88
C ALA A 205 -4.64 6.95 -5.00
N ILE A 206 -4.57 7.60 -6.17
CA ILE A 206 -5.39 7.25 -7.34
C ILE A 206 -5.07 5.83 -7.81
N ILE A 207 -3.79 5.50 -7.99
CA ILE A 207 -3.36 4.16 -8.43
C ILE A 207 -3.82 3.07 -7.45
N MET A 208 -3.71 3.32 -6.14
CA MET A 208 -4.19 2.39 -5.11
C MET A 208 -5.71 2.23 -5.13
N GLY A 209 -6.45 3.33 -5.29
CA GLY A 209 -7.91 3.29 -5.41
C GLY A 209 -8.34 2.45 -6.61
N MET A 210 -7.70 2.64 -7.77
CA MET A 210 -7.95 1.86 -8.97
C MET A 210 -7.65 0.37 -8.77
N LEU A 211 -6.52 0.05 -8.11
CA LEU A 211 -6.16 -1.33 -7.77
C LEU A 211 -7.20 -1.98 -6.84
N GLY A 212 -7.61 -1.29 -5.77
CA GLY A 212 -8.62 -1.77 -4.85
C GLY A 212 -9.96 -2.03 -5.53
N LEU A 213 -10.42 -1.12 -6.40
CA LEU A 213 -11.65 -1.28 -7.19
C LEU A 213 -11.57 -2.43 -8.19
N ASN A 214 -10.38 -2.68 -8.75
CA ASN A 214 -10.14 -3.82 -9.63
C ASN A 214 -10.17 -5.16 -8.87
N ILE A 215 -9.55 -5.22 -7.69
CA ILE A 215 -9.58 -6.40 -6.80
C ILE A 215 -11.02 -6.73 -6.38
N LEU A 216 -11.84 -5.70 -6.09
CA LEU A 216 -13.27 -5.88 -5.80
C LEU A 216 -14.11 -6.29 -7.03
N GLY A 217 -13.54 -6.26 -8.24
CA GLY A 217 -14.22 -6.61 -9.48
C GLY A 217 -15.27 -5.60 -9.95
N ILE A 218 -15.24 -4.38 -9.38
CA ILE A 218 -16.13 -3.26 -9.73
C ILE A 218 -15.71 -2.66 -11.07
N ILE A 219 -14.40 -2.45 -11.28
CA ILE A 219 -13.84 -1.91 -12.52
C ILE A 219 -13.14 -3.02 -13.32
N PRO A 220 -13.29 -3.08 -14.66
CA PRO A 220 -12.51 -3.99 -15.50
C PRO A 220 -11.00 -3.77 -15.34
N SER A 221 -10.19 -4.78 -15.69
CA SER A 221 -8.72 -4.65 -15.66
C SER A 221 -8.27 -3.44 -16.46
N ILE A 222 -7.26 -2.72 -15.97
CA ILE A 222 -6.68 -1.52 -16.61
C ILE A 222 -6.25 -1.80 -18.06
N SER A 223 -5.94 -3.07 -18.36
CA SER A 223 -5.64 -3.56 -19.71
C SER A 223 -6.79 -3.37 -20.72
N ASN A 224 -8.03 -3.24 -20.26
CA ASN A 224 -9.20 -2.97 -21.09
C ASN A 224 -9.42 -1.47 -21.34
N PHE A 225 -8.75 -0.60 -20.58
CA PHE A 225 -8.86 0.86 -20.73
C PHE A 225 -7.93 1.42 -21.83
N GLY A 226 -7.38 0.55 -22.69
CA GLY A 226 -6.55 0.96 -23.83
C GLY A 226 -5.08 1.26 -23.51
N LEU A 227 -4.68 1.27 -22.23
CA LEU A 227 -3.25 1.30 -21.83
C LEU A 227 -2.61 -0.07 -22.12
N ARG A 228 -2.30 -0.32 -23.39
CA ARG A 228 -1.49 -1.46 -23.82
C ARG A 228 -0.03 -1.02 -23.86
N MET A 229 0.83 -1.81 -23.22
CA MET A 229 2.28 -1.64 -23.34
C MET A 229 2.67 -1.64 -24.83
N PRO A 230 3.54 -0.72 -25.27
CA PRO A 230 3.94 -0.64 -26.68
C PRO A 230 4.50 -1.97 -27.17
N LYS A 231 4.17 -2.38 -28.40
CA LYS A 231 4.40 -3.73 -28.95
C LYS A 231 5.81 -4.29 -28.70
N LYS A 232 6.84 -3.44 -28.77
CA LYS A 232 8.25 -3.81 -28.51
C LYS A 232 8.50 -4.18 -27.05
N LEU A 233 7.88 -3.44 -26.12
CA LEU A 233 7.98 -3.70 -24.70
C LEU A 233 7.13 -4.91 -24.31
N THR A 234 5.95 -5.09 -24.92
CA THR A 234 5.13 -6.30 -24.74
C THR A 234 5.81 -7.56 -25.25
N GLN A 235 6.55 -7.49 -26.37
CA GLN A 235 7.35 -8.62 -26.89
C GLN A 235 8.55 -8.94 -26.00
N LYS A 236 9.29 -7.94 -25.51
CA LYS A 236 10.34 -8.17 -24.51
C LYS A 236 9.77 -8.75 -23.22
N TRP A 237 8.67 -8.19 -22.73
CA TRP A 237 7.99 -8.65 -21.53
C TRP A 237 7.45 -10.07 -21.69
N SER A 238 6.87 -10.41 -22.84
CA SER A 238 6.40 -11.78 -23.12
C SER A 238 7.54 -12.77 -23.30
N ALA A 239 8.69 -12.36 -23.86
CA ALA A 239 9.90 -13.19 -23.90
C ALA A 239 10.49 -13.42 -22.51
N LEU A 240 10.45 -12.42 -21.61
CA LEU A 240 10.81 -12.57 -20.20
C LEU A 240 9.81 -13.46 -19.45
N LYS A 241 8.51 -13.30 -19.69
CA LYS A 241 7.40 -14.08 -19.08
C LYS A 241 7.39 -15.54 -19.54
N ARG A 242 7.82 -15.79 -20.79
CA ARG A 242 8.01 -17.12 -21.40
C ARG A 242 9.31 -17.80 -21.03
N SER A 243 10.32 -17.03 -20.61
CA SER A 243 11.50 -17.67 -20.09
C SER A 243 11.17 -18.26 -18.72
N GLU A 244 11.28 -19.58 -18.59
CA GLU A 244 11.38 -20.29 -17.30
C GLU A 244 12.68 -19.93 -16.55
N ARG A 245 13.14 -18.68 -16.69
CA ARG A 245 14.35 -18.22 -16.03
C ARG A 245 14.09 -18.33 -14.54
N LYS A 246 14.91 -19.18 -13.91
CA LYS A 246 14.99 -19.37 -12.46
C LYS A 246 15.10 -18.04 -11.68
N THR A 247 15.44 -16.93 -12.33
CA THR A 247 15.53 -15.59 -11.74
C THR A 247 14.22 -14.79 -11.73
N ALA A 248 13.13 -15.22 -12.38
CA ALA A 248 11.90 -14.41 -12.40
C ALA A 248 11.34 -14.11 -11.00
N PRO A 249 11.34 -15.04 -10.02
CA PRO A 249 10.92 -14.75 -8.66
C PRO A 249 11.77 -13.64 -8.01
N LEU A 250 13.09 -13.64 -8.25
CA LEU A 250 14.02 -12.59 -7.79
C LEU A 250 13.57 -11.20 -8.26
N PHE A 251 13.28 -11.05 -9.56
CA PHE A 251 12.82 -9.77 -10.12
C PHE A 251 11.45 -9.36 -9.57
N LEU A 252 10.50 -10.30 -9.45
CA LEU A 252 9.19 -10.03 -8.87
C LEU A 252 9.31 -9.53 -7.43
N GLY A 253 10.22 -10.13 -6.65
CA GLY A 253 10.56 -9.70 -5.31
C GLY A 253 11.06 -8.26 -5.28
N GLY A 254 12.02 -7.92 -6.14
CA GLY A 254 12.54 -6.56 -6.26
C GLY A 254 11.47 -5.53 -6.64
N LEU A 255 10.57 -5.87 -7.57
CA LEU A 255 9.48 -4.99 -8.00
C LEU A 255 8.49 -4.65 -6.88
N THR A 256 8.46 -5.40 -5.78
CA THR A 256 7.63 -5.07 -4.61
C THR A 256 7.99 -3.75 -3.96
N PHE A 257 9.19 -3.22 -4.19
CA PHE A 257 9.59 -1.89 -3.72
C PHE A 257 8.69 -0.78 -4.30
N PHE A 258 8.24 -0.95 -5.53
CA PHE A 258 7.42 0.03 -6.23
C PHE A 258 5.91 -0.19 -6.02
N LEU A 259 5.53 -1.22 -5.25
CA LEU A 259 4.13 -1.46 -4.95
C LEU A 259 3.65 -0.42 -3.93
N PRO A 260 2.53 0.27 -4.21
CA PRO A 260 2.06 1.30 -3.31
C PRO A 260 1.41 0.65 -2.08
N CYS A 261 2.21 0.45 -1.02
CA CYS A 261 1.74 0.11 0.32
C CYS A 261 2.12 1.21 1.30
N GLY A 262 1.19 1.62 2.17
CA GLY A 262 1.41 2.70 3.13
C GLY A 262 2.63 2.51 4.02
N PHE A 263 2.84 1.29 4.56
CA PHE A 263 4.02 1.00 5.38
C PHE A 263 5.33 1.11 4.58
N THR A 264 5.35 0.59 3.35
CA THR A 264 6.52 0.70 2.48
C THR A 264 6.83 2.16 2.14
N GLN A 265 5.82 2.98 1.88
CA GLN A 265 6.00 4.41 1.61
C GLN A 265 6.53 5.16 2.83
N SER A 266 5.95 4.93 4.00
CA SER A 266 6.45 5.53 5.26
C SER A 266 7.92 5.17 5.49
N MET A 267 8.29 3.91 5.27
CA MET A 267 9.69 3.47 5.41
C MET A 267 10.61 3.99 4.33
N GLN A 268 10.14 4.15 3.09
CA GLN A 268 10.91 4.77 2.01
C GLN A 268 11.24 6.22 2.33
N ILE A 269 10.28 6.95 2.90
CA ILE A 269 10.52 8.34 3.26
C ILE A 269 11.35 8.43 4.55
N PHE A 270 11.18 7.51 5.48
CA PHE A 270 12.06 7.43 6.64
C PHE A 270 13.52 7.13 6.24
N ALA A 271 13.73 6.24 5.27
CA ALA A 271 15.03 6.00 4.67
C ALA A 271 15.57 7.25 3.96
N LEU A 272 14.72 8.00 3.25
CA LEU A 272 15.07 9.30 2.65
C LEU A 272 15.56 10.29 3.71
N THR A 273 14.90 10.37 4.87
CA THR A 273 15.33 11.26 5.97
C THR A 273 16.60 10.82 6.70
N SER A 274 17.10 9.61 6.46
CA SER A 274 18.29 9.09 7.15
C SER A 274 19.61 9.73 6.72
N GLY A 275 19.63 10.42 5.57
CA GLY A 275 20.78 11.19 5.09
C GLY A 275 22.02 10.37 4.68
N SER A 276 22.00 9.04 4.76
CA SER A 276 23.13 8.20 4.35
C SER A 276 22.68 6.92 3.65
N PHE A 277 23.52 6.42 2.75
CA PHE A 277 23.25 5.17 2.02
C PHE A 277 23.04 3.99 2.98
N PHE A 278 23.92 3.84 3.96
CA PHE A 278 23.89 2.68 4.84
C PHE A 278 22.70 2.71 5.79
N ALA A 279 22.38 3.87 6.38
CA ALA A 279 21.21 3.99 7.25
C ALA A 279 19.91 3.76 6.47
N GLY A 280 19.73 4.42 5.32
CA GLY A 280 18.53 4.27 4.49
C GLY A 280 18.34 2.86 3.96
N GLY A 281 19.43 2.21 3.55
CA GLY A 281 19.43 0.82 3.10
C GLY A 281 19.09 -0.14 4.23
N SER A 282 19.66 0.05 5.42
CA SER A 282 19.43 -0.83 6.58
C SER A 282 17.99 -0.72 7.10
N ILE A 283 17.41 0.48 7.14
CA ILE A 283 16.00 0.71 7.49
C ILE A 283 15.08 -0.12 6.59
N LEU A 284 15.24 -0.03 5.27
CA LEU A 284 14.37 -0.73 4.34
C LEU A 284 14.65 -2.23 4.24
N PHE A 285 15.91 -2.64 4.41
CA PHE A 285 16.28 -4.05 4.50
C PHE A 285 15.62 -4.72 5.71
N LEU A 286 15.74 -4.12 6.90
CA LEU A 286 15.16 -4.67 8.13
C LEU A 286 13.63 -4.66 8.10
N PHE A 287 13.01 -3.62 7.54
CA PHE A 287 11.58 -3.61 7.25
C PHE A 287 11.17 -4.78 6.35
N ALA A 288 11.87 -4.99 5.24
CA ALA A 288 11.59 -6.09 4.33
C ALA A 288 11.82 -7.45 5.02
N LEU A 289 12.88 -7.57 5.82
CA LEU A 289 13.22 -8.76 6.60
C LEU A 289 12.11 -9.12 7.61
N GLY A 290 11.57 -8.13 8.32
CA GLY A 290 10.45 -8.32 9.25
C GLY A 290 9.20 -8.87 8.57
N THR A 291 9.01 -8.62 7.27
CA THR A 291 7.87 -9.18 6.53
C THR A 291 8.08 -10.59 5.97
N VAL A 292 9.33 -11.09 5.94
CA VAL A 292 9.66 -12.38 5.33
C VAL A 292 8.91 -13.55 6.00
N PRO A 293 8.84 -13.70 7.33
CA PRO A 293 8.27 -14.89 7.95
C PRO A 293 6.82 -15.14 7.51
N ALA A 294 5.95 -14.13 7.62
CA ALA A 294 4.53 -14.28 7.26
C ALA A 294 4.33 -14.51 5.75
N LEU A 295 5.07 -13.79 4.91
CA LEU A 295 4.93 -13.89 3.45
C LEU A 295 5.50 -15.21 2.90
N LEU A 296 6.59 -15.70 3.48
CA LEU A 296 7.19 -16.99 3.12
C LEU A 296 6.24 -18.13 3.46
N ILE A 297 5.63 -18.11 4.65
CA ILE A 297 4.61 -19.09 5.06
C ILE A 297 3.48 -19.11 4.03
N LEU A 298 2.93 -17.94 3.70
CA LEU A 298 1.82 -17.84 2.75
C LEU A 298 2.18 -18.28 1.34
N GLY A 299 3.39 -17.97 0.87
CA GLY A 299 3.85 -18.37 -0.46
C GLY A 299 4.09 -19.88 -0.58
N ILE A 300 4.48 -20.55 0.51
CA ILE A 300 4.68 -22.00 0.53
C ILE A 300 3.34 -22.75 0.71
N THR A 301 2.41 -22.21 1.49
CA THR A 301 1.12 -22.86 1.75
C THR A 301 0.11 -22.71 0.61
N THR A 302 -0.32 -23.81 0.01
CA THR A 302 -1.34 -23.82 -1.06
C THR A 302 -2.77 -23.94 -0.57
N SER A 303 -2.97 -24.44 0.65
CA SER A 303 -4.28 -24.75 1.22
C SER A 303 -5.15 -23.51 1.41
N TRP A 304 -4.52 -22.37 1.71
CA TRP A 304 -5.23 -21.10 1.92
C TRP A 304 -5.80 -20.52 0.63
N ALA A 305 -5.27 -20.88 -0.55
CA ALA A 305 -5.63 -20.30 -1.84
C ALA A 305 -6.87 -20.94 -2.51
N LYS A 306 -7.39 -22.06 -1.99
CA LYS A 306 -8.45 -22.86 -2.66
C LYS A 306 -9.83 -22.81 -1.99
N GLY A 307 -10.00 -22.01 -0.93
CA GLY A 307 -11.22 -21.97 -0.12
C GLY A 307 -12.14 -20.76 -0.34
N LYS A 308 -13.39 -20.86 0.14
CA LYS A 308 -14.34 -19.71 0.19
C LYS A 308 -13.76 -18.50 0.94
N GLY A 309 -12.81 -18.71 1.85
CA GLY A 309 -12.10 -17.67 2.60
C GLY A 309 -11.26 -16.71 1.75
N VAL A 310 -10.72 -17.16 0.61
CA VAL A 310 -9.92 -16.31 -0.30
C VAL A 310 -10.74 -15.19 -0.89
N VAL A 311 -11.99 -15.49 -1.26
CA VAL A 311 -12.90 -14.52 -1.86
C VAL A 311 -13.27 -13.44 -0.84
N VAL A 312 -13.51 -13.83 0.42
CA VAL A 312 -13.79 -12.88 1.51
C VAL A 312 -12.53 -12.06 1.82
N PHE A 313 -11.36 -12.71 1.90
CA PHE A 313 -10.08 -12.04 2.11
C PHE A 313 -9.80 -11.00 1.03
N GLN A 314 -9.92 -11.33 -0.26
CA GLN A 314 -9.75 -10.38 -1.36
C GLN A 314 -10.72 -9.19 -1.29
N LYS A 315 -11.97 -9.40 -0.82
CA LYS A 315 -12.92 -8.31 -0.60
C LYS A 315 -12.50 -7.40 0.55
N VAL A 316 -12.12 -7.98 1.70
CA VAL A 316 -11.60 -7.22 2.86
C VAL A 316 -10.40 -6.38 2.44
N VAL A 317 -9.45 -7.01 1.76
CA VAL A 317 -8.26 -6.38 1.19
C VAL A 317 -8.61 -5.21 0.27
N GLY A 318 -9.49 -5.43 -0.70
CA GLY A 318 -9.88 -4.40 -1.66
C GLY A 318 -10.54 -3.20 -0.99
N ILE A 319 -11.40 -3.45 0.01
CA ILE A 319 -12.03 -2.39 0.82
C ILE A 319 -10.99 -1.59 1.60
N ILE A 320 -10.05 -2.27 2.30
CA ILE A 320 -9.04 -1.57 3.09
C ILE A 320 -8.10 -0.75 2.19
N ILE A 321 -7.71 -1.27 1.02
CA ILE A 321 -6.90 -0.52 0.04
C ILE A 321 -7.63 0.75 -0.41
N ILE A 322 -8.94 0.67 -0.68
CA ILE A 322 -9.74 1.85 -1.06
C ILE A 322 -9.82 2.86 0.09
N LEU A 323 -10.05 2.40 1.32
CA LEU A 323 -10.07 3.30 2.49
C LEU A 323 -8.71 4.00 2.66
N PHE A 324 -7.62 3.26 2.51
CA PHE A 324 -6.27 3.84 2.55
C PHE A 324 -6.01 4.81 1.40
N ALA A 325 -6.48 4.50 0.19
CA ALA A 325 -6.38 5.39 -0.97
C ALA A 325 -7.13 6.71 -0.72
N ILE A 326 -8.35 6.65 -0.18
CA ILE A 326 -9.12 7.85 0.19
C ILE A 326 -8.37 8.66 1.25
N TYR A 327 -7.81 7.99 2.26
CA TYR A 327 -7.02 8.63 3.30
C TYR A 327 -5.77 9.33 2.73
N ALA A 328 -4.98 8.63 1.90
CA ALA A 328 -3.79 9.16 1.26
C ALA A 328 -4.13 10.34 0.32
N PHE A 329 -5.23 10.25 -0.43
CA PHE A 329 -5.70 11.33 -1.30
C PHE A 329 -6.01 12.60 -0.49
N ASN A 330 -6.72 12.46 0.63
CA ASN A 330 -7.01 13.57 1.53
C ASN A 330 -5.74 14.13 2.19
N SER A 331 -4.74 13.29 2.47
CA SER A 331 -3.43 13.70 2.98
C SER A 331 -2.68 14.56 1.96
N GLY A 332 -2.65 14.13 0.69
CA GLY A 332 -2.03 14.88 -0.39
C GLY A 332 -2.74 16.22 -0.67
N LEU A 333 -4.08 16.27 -0.58
CA LEU A 333 -4.82 17.54 -0.67
C LEU A 333 -4.49 18.49 0.49
N ALA A 334 -4.31 17.96 1.69
CA ALA A 334 -3.95 18.77 2.86
C ALA A 334 -2.57 19.43 2.70
N LEU A 335 -1.60 18.71 2.12
CA LEU A 335 -0.27 19.26 1.80
C LEU A 335 -0.30 20.39 0.76
N ARG A 336 -1.40 20.54 0.01
CA ARG A 336 -1.64 21.69 -0.90
C ARG A 336 -2.48 22.81 -0.27
N GLY A 337 -2.80 22.72 1.02
CA GLY A 337 -3.66 23.69 1.72
C GLY A 337 -5.16 23.41 1.61
N GLY A 338 -5.57 22.25 1.07
CA GLY A 338 -6.98 21.84 1.02
C GLY A 338 -7.48 21.36 2.38
N ASN A 339 -8.23 22.20 3.11
CA ASN A 339 -8.70 21.90 4.46
C ASN A 339 -10.09 21.24 4.48
N LYS A 340 -10.26 20.08 3.83
CA LYS A 340 -11.47 19.25 4.00
C LYS A 340 -11.15 18.05 4.89
N ASN A 341 -11.33 18.23 6.20
CA ASN A 341 -11.21 17.17 7.18
C ASN A 341 -12.44 16.25 7.13
N ILE A 342 -12.35 15.16 6.36
CA ILE A 342 -13.41 14.14 6.27
C ILE A 342 -13.33 13.11 7.42
N PHE A 343 -12.20 13.01 8.14
CA PHE A 343 -11.94 11.86 9.02
C PHE A 343 -11.34 12.17 10.41
N GLN A 344 -11.33 13.43 10.85
CA GLN A 344 -10.84 13.78 12.19
C GLN A 344 -12.03 13.92 13.15
N ILE A 345 -12.16 12.97 14.07
CA ILE A 345 -13.09 13.07 15.21
C ILE A 345 -12.68 14.29 16.03
N GLN A 346 -13.60 15.24 16.14
CA GLN A 346 -13.46 16.49 16.85
C GLN A 346 -13.36 16.19 18.36
N THR A 347 -12.13 16.14 18.89
CA THR A 347 -11.93 16.20 20.33
C THR A 347 -12.28 17.61 20.81
N LYS A 348 -13.15 17.66 21.82
CA LYS A 348 -13.69 18.89 22.43
C LYS A 348 -12.54 19.83 22.81
N LEU A 349 -12.69 21.09 22.42
CA LEU A 349 -11.71 22.18 22.53
C LEU A 349 -11.28 22.43 23.99
N GLU A 350 -9.99 22.34 24.27
CA GLU A 350 -9.37 23.18 25.28
C GLU A 350 -9.02 24.52 24.60
N GLU A 351 -9.67 25.59 25.06
CA GLU A 351 -9.37 26.95 24.64
C GLU A 351 -7.98 27.34 25.15
N ASN A 352 -7.04 27.55 24.25
CA ASN A 352 -5.77 28.16 24.60
C ASN A 352 -6.03 29.64 24.94
N LYS A 353 -5.90 30.01 26.22
CA LYS A 353 -5.80 31.42 26.64
C LYS A 353 -4.52 31.99 26.03
N ILE A 354 -4.65 33.09 25.30
CA ILE A 354 -3.53 33.93 24.89
C ILE A 354 -2.88 34.43 26.18
N ASN A 355 -1.75 33.85 26.59
CA ASN A 355 -0.95 34.39 27.70
C ASN A 355 -0.19 35.62 27.18
N ASN A 356 -0.87 36.77 27.19
CA ASN A 356 -0.24 38.09 27.10
C ASN A 356 0.44 38.45 28.43
N ASN A 357 1.40 37.64 28.87
CA ASN A 357 2.33 38.03 29.93
C ASN A 357 3.69 38.25 29.29
N ASN A 358 3.84 39.36 28.57
CA ASN A 358 5.09 40.09 28.35
C ASN A 358 4.79 41.36 27.56
N ASN A 359 4.51 42.45 28.29
CA ASN A 359 4.18 43.79 27.75
C ASN A 359 5.35 44.51 27.06
N ASN A 360 6.44 43.83 26.69
CA ASN A 360 7.65 44.49 26.17
C ASN A 360 8.17 43.98 24.81
N ASN A 361 7.53 42.99 24.18
CA ASN A 361 7.96 42.54 22.84
C ASN A 361 6.83 42.74 21.82
N ASN A 362 7.16 43.34 20.67
CA ASN A 362 6.29 43.51 19.50
C ASN A 362 5.87 42.17 18.84
N GLU A 363 5.91 41.05 19.56
CA GLU A 363 5.75 39.69 19.04
C GLU A 363 4.72 38.92 19.85
N GLN A 364 3.98 38.02 19.19
CA GLN A 364 3.01 37.12 19.83
C GLN A 364 3.61 35.71 19.92
N ILE A 365 3.58 35.12 21.11
CA ILE A 365 4.11 33.78 21.35
C ILE A 365 2.96 32.77 21.38
N VAL A 366 3.07 31.71 20.59
CA VAL A 366 2.12 30.59 20.61
C VAL A 366 2.85 29.28 20.84
N ARG A 367 2.27 28.41 21.68
CA ARG A 367 2.87 27.12 22.06
C ARG A 367 2.03 25.95 21.55
N MET A 368 2.71 24.93 21.03
CA MET A 368 2.11 23.65 20.64
C MET A 368 3.02 22.50 21.07
N SER A 369 2.43 21.40 21.50
CA SER A 369 3.12 20.14 21.77
C SER A 369 2.76 19.09 20.73
N ILE A 370 3.76 18.32 20.30
CA ILE A 370 3.59 17.14 19.47
C ILE A 370 3.42 15.94 20.41
N THR A 371 2.27 15.28 20.31
CA THR A 371 1.95 14.06 21.08
C THR A 371 1.65 12.89 20.16
N SER A 372 1.58 11.68 20.70
CA SER A 372 1.11 10.49 19.96
C SER A 372 -0.29 10.66 19.35
N ARG A 373 -1.13 11.48 19.98
CA ARG A 373 -2.50 11.81 19.55
C ARG A 373 -2.56 12.92 18.50
N GLY A 374 -1.45 13.62 18.27
CA GLY A 374 -1.31 14.68 17.29
C GLY A 374 -0.85 16.02 17.89
N PHE A 375 -1.19 17.11 17.21
CA PHE A 375 -0.85 18.47 17.61
C PHE A 375 -1.79 18.98 18.69
N ILE A 376 -1.23 19.41 19.83
CA ILE A 376 -1.99 19.93 20.97
C ILE A 376 -1.45 21.30 21.40
N PRO A 377 -2.26 22.37 21.30
CA PRO A 377 -3.54 22.40 20.60
C PRO A 377 -3.34 22.28 19.08
N SER A 378 -4.36 21.76 18.39
CA SER A 378 -4.37 21.72 16.92
C SER A 378 -4.86 23.02 16.30
N THR A 379 -5.43 23.93 17.09
CA THR A 379 -5.91 25.24 16.64
C THR A 379 -5.26 26.33 17.48
N LEU A 380 -4.59 27.26 16.82
CA LEU A 380 -3.88 28.38 17.44
C LEU A 380 -4.47 29.70 16.94
N LYS A 381 -4.79 30.63 17.83
CA LYS A 381 -5.28 31.97 17.44
C LYS A 381 -4.11 32.96 17.43
N ILE A 382 -4.00 33.75 16.37
CA ILE A 382 -2.95 34.76 16.19
C ILE A 382 -3.54 36.03 15.58
N LYS A 383 -2.89 37.18 15.81
CA LYS A 383 -3.29 38.49 15.26
C LYS A 383 -2.63 38.77 13.92
N LYS A 384 -3.36 39.38 12.98
CA LYS A 384 -2.81 39.87 11.71
C LYS A 384 -1.73 40.93 11.94
N GLY A 385 -0.65 40.87 11.17
CA GLY A 385 0.39 41.90 11.12
C GLY A 385 1.35 41.94 12.32
N VAL A 386 1.16 41.08 13.32
CA VAL A 386 2.06 40.95 14.48
C VAL A 386 2.98 39.74 14.27
N PRO A 387 4.31 39.89 14.34
CA PRO A 387 5.26 38.77 14.26
C PRO A 387 4.93 37.66 15.26
N VAL A 388 4.86 36.41 14.77
CA VAL A 388 4.55 35.22 15.57
C VAL A 388 5.84 34.46 15.87
N GLU A 389 6.07 34.18 17.15
CA GLU A 389 7.04 33.19 17.61
C GLU A 389 6.30 31.91 18.03
N TRP A 390 6.37 30.88 17.18
CA TRP A 390 5.72 29.61 17.41
C TRP A 390 6.69 28.61 18.02
N ILE A 391 6.47 28.29 19.29
CA ILE A 391 7.27 27.31 20.05
C ILE A 391 6.59 25.95 19.98
N ILE A 392 7.33 24.95 19.51
CA ILE A 392 6.86 23.60 19.25
C ILE A 392 7.66 22.62 20.13
N ASN A 393 6.97 22.00 21.09
CA ASN A 393 7.55 20.97 21.95
C ASN A 393 7.52 19.61 21.26
N GLY A 394 8.69 19.10 20.91
CA GLY A 394 8.93 17.85 20.22
C GLY A 394 9.21 16.65 21.12
N ASN A 395 8.57 16.54 22.29
CA ASN A 395 8.91 15.49 23.26
C ASN A 395 8.41 14.08 22.86
N GLN A 396 7.50 13.99 21.89
CA GLN A 396 6.98 12.71 21.35
C GLN A 396 6.95 12.76 19.80
N ILE A 397 8.10 13.04 19.19
CA ILE A 397 8.23 13.07 17.73
C ILE A 397 8.16 11.64 17.17
N SER A 398 7.40 11.50 16.09
CA SER A 398 7.34 10.30 15.26
C SER A 398 7.96 10.58 13.90
N GLY A 399 8.16 9.53 13.09
CA GLY A 399 8.58 9.68 11.70
C GLY A 399 7.66 10.57 10.84
N CYS A 400 6.36 10.73 11.17
CA CYS A 400 5.47 11.71 10.49
C CYS A 400 5.65 13.12 11.04
N THR A 401 5.83 13.28 12.35
CA THR A 401 5.80 14.58 13.02
C THR A 401 7.18 15.24 13.17
N ASN A 402 8.24 14.62 12.64
CA ASN A 402 9.59 15.17 12.60
C ASN A 402 9.77 16.35 11.63
N LYS A 403 8.72 16.73 10.91
CA LYS A 403 8.73 17.89 10.01
C LYS A 403 7.33 18.46 9.86
N ILE A 404 7.21 19.79 9.89
CA ILE A 404 5.96 20.55 9.77
C ILE A 404 5.98 21.38 8.49
N ILE A 405 4.85 21.36 7.77
CA ILE A 405 4.65 22.07 6.51
C ILE A 405 3.51 23.07 6.66
N ILE A 406 3.77 24.34 6.29
CA ILE A 406 2.77 25.40 6.16
C ILE A 406 2.74 25.87 4.70
N PRO A 407 1.86 25.29 3.86
CA PRO A 407 1.89 25.51 2.41
C PRO A 407 1.71 26.98 2.01
N SER A 408 0.79 27.70 2.65
CA SER A 408 0.48 29.10 2.31
C SER A 408 1.60 30.08 2.62
N LEU A 409 2.52 29.71 3.53
CA LEU A 409 3.68 30.51 3.90
C LEU A 409 4.98 29.97 3.29
N ASN A 410 4.92 28.88 2.51
CA ASN A 410 6.08 28.16 1.99
C ASN A 410 7.10 27.76 3.08
N ILE A 411 6.62 27.45 4.29
CA ILE A 411 7.45 27.05 5.43
C ILE A 411 7.51 25.52 5.51
N SER A 412 8.72 25.00 5.70
CA SER A 412 9.03 23.58 5.80
C SER A 412 10.06 23.38 6.91
N GLN A 413 9.58 23.16 8.14
CA GLN A 413 10.40 23.16 9.35
C GLN A 413 10.67 21.73 9.82
N GLY A 414 11.95 21.33 9.91
CA GLY A 414 12.35 20.11 10.63
C GLY A 414 12.17 20.28 12.14
N ILE A 415 11.71 19.23 12.81
CA ILE A 415 11.43 19.22 14.25
C ILE A 415 12.39 18.24 14.93
N ASN A 416 13.21 18.78 15.83
CA ASN A 416 14.11 18.03 16.70
C ASN A 416 13.47 17.80 18.07
N TYR A 417 13.99 16.83 18.82
CA TYR A 417 13.54 16.61 20.20
C TYR A 417 13.76 17.88 21.05
N GLY A 418 12.77 18.22 21.89
CA GLY A 418 12.78 19.45 22.70
C GLY A 418 12.07 20.63 22.03
N GLU A 419 12.43 21.86 22.39
CA GLU A 419 11.80 23.08 21.88
C GLU A 419 12.32 23.45 20.49
N ASN A 420 11.39 23.71 19.57
CA ASN A 420 11.68 24.19 18.22
C ASN A 420 10.93 25.51 18.01
N VAL A 421 11.57 26.49 17.38
CA VAL A 421 10.99 27.83 17.20
C VAL A 421 10.84 28.14 15.72
N VAL A 422 9.64 28.56 15.33
CA VAL A 422 9.33 29.03 13.96
C VAL A 422 8.83 30.46 14.06
N ARG A 423 9.42 31.36 13.27
CA ARG A 423 9.01 32.78 13.20
C ARG A 423 8.39 33.10 11.86
N PHE A 424 7.24 33.77 11.88
CA PHE A 424 6.57 34.25 10.67
C PHE A 424 5.62 35.41 10.99
N THR A 425 5.24 36.19 9.97
CA THR A 425 4.26 37.28 10.14
C THR A 425 3.03 37.04 9.24
N PRO A 426 1.82 36.91 9.80
CA PRO A 426 0.61 36.68 9.02
C PRO A 426 0.10 37.99 8.41
N ASN A 427 0.08 38.07 7.07
CA ASN A 427 -0.32 39.28 6.34
C ASN A 427 -1.81 39.32 5.94
N LYS A 428 -2.55 38.21 6.11
CA LYS A 428 -3.96 38.07 5.72
C LYS A 428 -4.74 37.44 6.86
N THR A 429 -5.97 37.91 7.09
CA THR A 429 -6.93 37.27 7.99
C THR A 429 -7.41 35.94 7.38
N GLY A 430 -7.88 35.03 8.23
CA GLY A 430 -8.41 33.72 7.83
C GLY A 430 -7.62 32.54 8.39
N GLU A 431 -7.86 31.35 7.85
CA GLU A 431 -7.23 30.12 8.31
C GLU A 431 -5.89 29.86 7.58
N ILE A 432 -4.83 29.62 8.35
CA ILE A 432 -3.55 29.14 7.84
C ILE A 432 -3.39 27.67 8.29
N PRO A 433 -3.67 26.69 7.41
CA PRO A 433 -3.51 25.29 7.76
C PRO A 433 -2.03 24.89 7.80
N PHE A 434 -1.67 24.04 8.75
CA PHE A 434 -0.37 23.38 8.83
C PHE A 434 -0.54 21.88 9.07
N SER A 435 0.47 21.10 8.71
CA SER A 435 0.43 19.65 8.89
C SER A 435 1.81 19.03 9.08
N CYS A 436 1.88 17.80 9.56
CA CYS A 436 3.09 16.97 9.44
C CYS A 436 3.45 16.81 7.95
N TRP A 437 4.70 16.49 7.62
CA TRP A 437 5.15 16.40 6.23
C TRP A 437 4.42 15.35 5.39
N MET A 438 3.74 14.39 6.03
CA MET A 438 2.86 13.41 5.38
C MET A 438 1.44 13.93 5.13
N GLY A 439 1.05 15.08 5.69
CA GLY A 439 -0.31 15.63 5.61
C GLY A 439 -1.33 14.97 6.54
N MET A 440 -0.89 14.06 7.42
CA MET A 440 -1.74 13.22 8.25
C MET A 440 -2.21 13.91 9.53
N VAL A 441 -1.25 14.39 10.34
CA VAL A 441 -1.54 15.19 11.54
C VAL A 441 -1.66 16.64 11.12
N LYS A 442 -2.76 17.29 11.47
CA LYS A 442 -3.12 18.62 10.98
C LYS A 442 -3.42 19.57 12.13
N GLY A 443 -3.13 20.84 11.90
CA GLY A 443 -3.57 21.95 12.72
C GLY A 443 -3.84 23.18 11.87
N LYS A 444 -4.29 24.25 12.50
CA LYS A 444 -4.53 25.53 11.83
C LYS A 444 -4.24 26.71 12.75
N PHE A 445 -3.77 27.78 12.16
CA PHE A 445 -3.84 29.09 12.77
C PHE A 445 -5.13 29.79 12.33
N ILE A 446 -5.82 30.43 13.26
CA ILE A 446 -6.91 31.37 12.99
C ILE A 446 -6.31 32.76 13.14
N VAL A 447 -6.21 33.48 12.02
CA VAL A 447 -5.70 34.86 11.98
C VAL A 447 -6.87 35.84 12.08
N GLU A 448 -6.93 36.57 13.19
CA GLU A 448 -7.95 37.59 13.49
C GLU A 448 -7.37 39.01 13.37
#